data_AF-A0A813KP44-F1
#
_entry.id   AF-A0A813KP44-F1
#
_cell.length_a   1.000
_cell.length_b   1.000
_cell.length_c   1.000
_cell.angle_alpha   90.00
_cell.angle_beta   90.00
_cell.angle_gamma   90.00
#
_symmetry.space_group_name_H-M   'P 1'
#
loop_
_entity.id
_entity.type
_entity.pdbx_description
1 polymer ?
#
loop_
_entity_poly.entity_id
_entity_poly.type
_entity_poly.pdbx_seq_one_letter_code
_entity_poly.pdbx_strand_id
1 'polypeptide(L)'
;TKQQQQPDLQRQESVKQMQNLSARTEQELFEDQMKSLLLACRPFRDEVGALVRCLRGLHGSVHGLGRGWHARPFGSWTIGLGTRGSDLDVTCFKDDLEHGTPLDRQSVQTIISKLLPLLLQRGDFRLV
;
A
#
# COMPACT_ATOMS: atom_id res chain seq x y z
N THR A 1 -25.54 33.87 -53.78
CA THR A 1 -24.25 33.37 -53.22
C THR A 1 -24.33 32.89 -51.76
N LYS A 2 -25.50 32.47 -51.23
CA LYS A 2 -25.66 32.13 -49.80
C LYS A 2 -26.10 30.69 -49.48
N GLN A 3 -26.17 29.78 -50.45
CA GLN A 3 -26.70 28.42 -50.21
C GLN A 3 -25.65 27.33 -49.97
N GLN A 4 -24.34 27.64 -50.04
CA GLN A 4 -23.28 26.62 -49.95
C GLN A 4 -22.65 26.45 -48.55
N GLN A 5 -22.96 27.31 -47.56
CA GLN A 5 -22.27 27.33 -46.26
C GLN A 5 -22.85 26.37 -45.21
N GLN A 6 -24.11 25.93 -45.34
CA GLN A 6 -24.77 25.03 -44.37
C GLN A 6 -24.21 23.59 -44.31
N PRO A 7 -23.89 22.90 -45.42
CA PRO A 7 -23.45 21.51 -45.35
C PRO A 7 -22.04 21.33 -44.74
N ASP A 8 -21.16 22.33 -44.88
CA ASP A 8 -19.80 22.28 -44.32
C ASP A 8 -19.79 22.41 -42.79
N LEU A 9 -20.70 23.22 -42.23
CA LEU A 9 -20.88 23.34 -40.77
C LEU A 9 -21.38 22.03 -40.14
N GLN A 10 -22.39 21.40 -40.75
CA GLN A 10 -22.90 20.08 -40.32
C GLN A 10 -21.83 18.99 -40.40
N ARG A 11 -20.97 19.04 -41.42
CA ARG A 11 -19.87 18.08 -41.58
C ARG A 11 -18.79 18.29 -40.50
N GLN A 12 -18.45 19.54 -40.18
CA GLN A 12 -17.51 19.85 -39.11
C GLN A 12 -18.01 19.44 -37.72
N GLU A 13 -19.30 19.63 -37.43
CA GLU A 13 -19.91 19.19 -36.17
C GLU A 13 -19.92 17.66 -36.04
N SER A 14 -20.21 16.96 -37.13
CA SER A 14 -20.18 15.48 -37.18
C SER A 14 -18.78 14.93 -36.93
N VAL A 15 -17.73 15.55 -37.49
CA VAL A 15 -16.33 15.16 -37.25
C VAL A 15 -15.94 15.38 -35.79
N LYS A 16 -16.32 16.51 -35.19
CA LYS A 16 -16.08 16.78 -33.76
C LYS A 16 -16.79 15.78 -32.85
N GLN A 17 -18.03 15.40 -33.17
CA GLN A 17 -18.76 14.37 -32.42
C GLN A 17 -18.07 13.00 -32.50
N MET A 18 -17.61 12.58 -33.69
CA MET A 18 -16.87 11.32 -33.84
C MET A 18 -15.54 11.33 -33.08
N GLN A 19 -14.80 12.43 -33.10
CA GLN A 19 -13.56 12.58 -32.32
C GLN A 19 -13.82 12.49 -30.81
N ASN A 20 -14.89 13.13 -30.33
CA ASN A 20 -15.28 13.06 -28.92
C ASN A 20 -15.75 11.65 -28.51
N LEU A 21 -16.46 10.94 -29.38
CA LEU A 21 -16.86 9.55 -29.15
C LEU A 21 -15.63 8.63 -29.11
N SER A 22 -14.69 8.79 -30.04
CA SER A 22 -13.42 8.05 -30.06
C SER A 22 -12.63 8.26 -28.76
N ALA A 23 -12.48 9.52 -28.34
CA ALA A 23 -11.78 9.85 -27.10
C ALA A 23 -12.47 9.27 -25.85
N ARG A 24 -13.81 9.24 -25.82
CA ARG A 24 -14.56 8.59 -24.74
C ARG A 24 -14.33 7.08 -24.71
N THR A 25 -14.37 6.41 -25.86
CA THR A 25 -14.11 4.98 -25.95
C THR A 25 -12.67 4.62 -25.51
N GLU A 26 -11.69 5.45 -25.89
CA GLU A 26 -10.30 5.28 -25.45
C GLU A 26 -10.14 5.47 -23.93
N GLN A 27 -10.82 6.47 -23.36
CA GLN A 27 -10.84 6.69 -21.92
C GLN A 27 -11.49 5.51 -21.18
N GLU A 28 -12.63 5.02 -21.65
CA GLU A 28 -13.33 3.86 -21.06
C GLU A 28 -12.45 2.61 -21.09
N LEU A 29 -11.79 2.33 -22.21
CA LEU A 29 -10.85 1.21 -22.33
C LEU A 29 -9.68 1.33 -21.34
N PHE A 30 -9.13 2.54 -21.20
CA PHE A 30 -8.06 2.80 -20.24
C PHE A 30 -8.52 2.59 -18.80
N GLU A 31 -9.70 3.10 -18.44
CA GLU A 31 -10.28 2.93 -17.11
C GLU A 31 -10.52 1.46 -16.77
N ASP A 32 -11.00 0.67 -17.72
CA ASP A 32 -11.24 -0.76 -17.53
C ASP A 32 -9.94 -1.56 -17.40
N GLN A 33 -8.91 -1.21 -18.17
CA GLN A 33 -7.57 -1.76 -18.00
C GLN A 33 -7.01 -1.43 -16.61
N MET A 34 -7.18 -0.19 -16.14
CA MET A 34 -6.75 0.23 -14.81
C MET A 34 -7.48 -0.53 -13.71
N LYS A 35 -8.80 -0.67 -13.79
CA LYS A 35 -9.59 -1.46 -12.83
C LYS A 35 -9.11 -2.91 -12.79
N SER A 36 -8.86 -3.52 -13.95
CA SER A 36 -8.35 -4.89 -14.05
C SER A 36 -7.00 -5.05 -13.37
N LEU A 37 -6.07 -4.12 -13.61
CA LEU A 37 -4.76 -4.11 -12.96
C LEU A 37 -4.86 -3.91 -11.44
N LEU A 38 -5.70 -2.98 -10.97
CA LEU A 38 -5.94 -2.78 -9.54
C LEU A 38 -6.49 -4.04 -8.86
N LEU A 39 -7.40 -4.76 -9.52
CA LEU A 39 -7.91 -6.04 -9.03
C LEU A 39 -6.82 -7.11 -8.99
N ALA A 40 -5.95 -7.17 -9.99
CA ALA A 40 -4.83 -8.11 -10.04
C ALA A 40 -3.80 -7.86 -8.92
N CYS A 41 -3.57 -6.60 -8.57
CA CYS A 41 -2.67 -6.18 -7.48
C CYS A 41 -3.26 -6.35 -6.08
N ARG A 42 -4.58 -6.57 -5.98
CA ARG A 42 -5.25 -6.69 -4.68
C ARG A 42 -4.69 -7.91 -3.91
N PRO A 43 -4.35 -7.73 -2.61
CA PRO A 43 -3.92 -8.84 -1.78
C PRO A 43 -5.08 -9.82 -1.57
N PHE A 44 -4.73 -11.11 -1.52
CA PHE A 44 -5.69 -12.16 -1.21
C PHE A 44 -6.13 -12.08 0.26
N ARG A 45 -7.31 -12.62 0.56
CA ARG A 45 -7.80 -12.70 1.95
C ARG A 45 -6.82 -13.42 2.87
N ASP A 46 -6.16 -14.46 2.36
CA ASP A 46 -5.19 -15.24 3.13
C ASP A 46 -3.91 -14.43 3.44
N GLU A 47 -3.48 -13.56 2.53
CA GLU A 47 -2.36 -12.64 2.77
C GLU A 47 -2.70 -11.62 3.85
N VAL A 48 -3.90 -11.03 3.79
CA VAL A 48 -4.39 -10.11 4.84
C VAL A 48 -4.45 -10.85 6.19
N GLY A 49 -4.95 -12.09 6.20
CA GLY A 49 -4.97 -12.93 7.40
C GLY A 49 -3.57 -13.26 7.92
N ALA A 50 -2.61 -13.55 7.04
CA ALA A 50 -1.22 -13.79 7.41
C ALA A 50 -0.57 -12.53 8.01
N LEU A 51 -0.83 -11.36 7.43
CA LEU A 51 -0.35 -10.08 7.95
C LEU A 51 -0.87 -9.81 9.36
N VAL A 52 -2.17 -10.00 9.61
CA VAL A 52 -2.77 -9.83 10.95
C VAL A 52 -2.11 -10.78 11.97
N ARG A 53 -1.85 -12.03 11.59
CA ARG A 53 -1.15 -12.99 12.46
C ARG A 53 0.29 -12.57 12.73
N CYS A 54 1.01 -12.13 11.70
CA CYS A 54 2.38 -11.64 11.78
C CYS A 54 2.48 -10.44 12.72
N LEU A 55 1.63 -9.43 12.53
CA LEU A 55 1.59 -8.24 13.38
C LEU A 55 1.27 -8.59 14.83
N ARG A 56 0.29 -9.46 15.07
CA ARG A 56 -0.03 -9.94 16.44
C ARG A 56 1.14 -10.69 17.07
N GLY A 57 1.82 -11.54 16.31
CA GLY A 57 3.02 -12.25 16.77
C GLY A 57 4.15 -11.30 17.14
N LEU A 58 4.38 -10.28 16.30
CA LEU A 58 5.39 -9.25 16.52
C LEU A 58 5.07 -8.41 17.77
N HIS A 59 3.82 -7.98 17.95
CA HIS A 59 3.39 -7.30 19.18
C HIS A 59 3.68 -8.13 20.43
N GLY A 60 3.41 -9.44 20.39
CA GLY A 60 3.73 -10.35 21.49
C GLY A 60 5.23 -10.39 21.80
N SER A 61 6.06 -10.54 20.76
CA SER A 61 7.52 -10.56 20.89
C SER A 61 8.08 -9.24 21.42
N VAL A 62 7.57 -8.11 20.95
CA VAL A 62 7.99 -6.77 21.38
C VAL A 62 7.57 -6.48 22.81
N HIS A 63 6.36 -6.87 23.20
CA HIS A 63 5.91 -6.76 24.60
C HIS A 63 6.78 -7.61 25.55
N GLY A 64 7.36 -8.71 25.06
CA GLY A 64 8.33 -9.53 25.79
C GLY A 64 9.65 -8.82 26.12
N LEU A 65 9.97 -7.69 25.48
CA LEU A 65 11.19 -6.92 25.76
C LEU A 65 11.12 -6.15 27.09
N GLY A 66 9.91 -5.89 27.59
CA GLY A 66 9.67 -5.17 28.83
C GLY A 66 8.52 -4.17 28.72
N ARG A 67 8.12 -3.60 29.86
CA ARG A 67 7.09 -2.56 29.89
C ARG A 67 7.53 -1.34 29.07
N GLY A 68 6.60 -0.78 28.31
CA GLY A 68 6.79 0.41 27.48
C GLY A 68 7.26 0.14 26.06
N TRP A 69 7.60 -1.11 25.69
CA TRP A 69 7.94 -1.45 24.31
C TRP A 69 6.69 -1.70 23.47
N HIS A 70 6.65 -1.09 22.29
CA HIS A 70 5.54 -1.19 21.35
C HIS A 70 6.00 -1.39 19.93
N ALA A 71 5.16 -2.05 19.14
CA ALA A 71 5.26 -2.11 17.70
C ALA A 71 4.13 -1.26 17.09
N ARG A 72 4.41 -0.57 15.99
CA ARG A 72 3.37 0.11 15.20
C ARG A 72 3.62 -0.14 13.72
N PRO A 73 2.63 -0.68 12.99
CA PRO A 73 2.77 -0.82 11.55
C PRO A 73 2.82 0.56 10.90
N PHE A 74 3.52 0.66 9.78
CA PHE A 74 3.50 1.83 8.90
C PHE A 74 3.53 1.37 7.43
N GLY A 75 3.65 2.30 6.49
CA GLY A 75 3.80 1.96 5.07
C GLY A 75 2.49 1.54 4.40
N SER A 76 2.63 0.83 3.27
CA SER A 76 1.57 0.60 2.27
C SER A 76 0.30 -0.02 2.87
N TRP A 77 0.45 -1.02 3.74
CA TRP A 77 -0.65 -1.71 4.39
C TRP A 77 -1.47 -0.82 5.32
N THR A 78 -0.84 0.14 5.99
CA THR A 78 -1.55 1.04 6.92
C THR A 78 -2.38 2.10 6.22
N ILE A 79 -1.99 2.49 5.00
CA ILE A 79 -2.69 3.50 4.19
C ILE A 79 -3.64 2.86 3.16
N GLY A 80 -3.81 1.53 3.18
CA GLY A 80 -4.70 0.82 2.26
C GLY A 80 -4.16 0.67 0.83
N LEU A 81 -2.86 0.92 0.61
CA LEU A 81 -2.18 0.76 -0.67
C LEU A 81 -1.30 -0.50 -0.73
N GLY A 82 -1.38 -1.37 0.28
CA GLY A 82 -0.70 -2.66 0.29
C GLY A 82 -1.19 -3.54 -0.88
N THR A 83 -0.25 -3.99 -1.70
CA THR A 83 -0.51 -4.90 -2.82
C THR A 83 -0.09 -6.32 -2.46
N ARG A 84 -0.46 -7.28 -3.31
CA ARG A 84 0.01 -8.67 -3.20
C ARG A 84 1.53 -8.73 -3.07
N GLY A 85 2.01 -9.49 -2.09
CA GLY A 85 3.43 -9.62 -1.79
C GLY A 85 4.11 -8.36 -1.25
N SER A 86 3.38 -7.31 -0.87
CA SER A 86 3.96 -6.16 -0.17
C SER A 86 4.49 -6.56 1.21
N ASP A 87 5.68 -6.09 1.54
CA ASP A 87 6.27 -6.28 2.87
C ASP A 87 5.45 -5.58 3.96
N LEU A 88 5.57 -6.08 5.19
CA LEU A 88 4.98 -5.47 6.38
C LEU A 88 6.02 -4.58 7.06
N ASP A 89 5.84 -3.27 6.94
CA ASP A 89 6.70 -2.30 7.61
C ASP A 89 6.23 -2.06 9.05
N VAL A 90 7.13 -2.23 10.03
CA VAL A 90 6.83 -2.01 11.44
C VAL A 90 7.97 -1.28 12.13
N THR A 91 7.60 -0.26 12.90
CA THR A 91 8.54 0.43 13.78
C THR A 91 8.37 -0.05 15.21
N CYS A 92 9.48 -0.24 15.92
CA CYS A 92 9.50 -0.54 17.34
C CYS A 92 9.91 0.72 18.11
N PHE A 93 9.15 1.08 19.14
CA PHE A 93 9.38 2.27 19.93
C PHE A 93 9.13 2.02 21.42
N LYS A 94 9.54 2.97 22.26
CA LYS A 94 9.41 2.89 23.71
C LYS A 94 8.68 4.13 24.24
N ASP A 95 7.72 3.95 25.15
CA ASP A 95 6.82 5.01 25.65
C ASP A 95 7.55 6.18 26.35
N ASP A 96 8.73 5.94 26.89
CA ASP A 96 9.54 6.95 27.58
C ASP A 96 10.31 7.88 26.64
N LEU A 97 10.15 7.70 25.31
CA LEU A 97 10.75 8.54 24.29
C LEU A 97 9.72 9.49 23.70
N GLU A 98 10.10 10.77 23.59
CA GLU A 98 9.30 11.74 22.85
C GLU A 98 9.23 11.34 21.37
N HIS A 99 8.14 11.73 20.70
CA HIS A 99 7.94 11.42 19.29
C HIS A 99 9.11 11.98 18.46
N GLY A 100 9.81 11.10 17.75
CA GLY A 100 10.95 11.47 16.92
C GLY A 100 12.30 11.46 17.63
N THR A 101 12.34 11.16 18.94
CA THR A 101 13.61 10.89 19.63
C THR A 101 14.16 9.53 19.19
N PRO A 102 15.42 9.47 18.71
CA PRO A 102 16.06 8.20 18.39
C PRO A 102 16.16 7.30 19.62
N LEU A 103 16.02 5.99 19.43
CA LEU A 103 16.31 5.02 20.48
C LEU A 103 17.76 5.18 20.95
N ASP A 104 17.96 5.17 22.26
CA ASP A 104 19.31 5.11 22.82
C ASP A 104 20.02 3.78 22.45
N ARG A 105 21.34 3.76 22.61
CA ARG A 105 22.16 2.60 22.26
C ARG A 105 21.74 1.32 23.01
N GLN A 106 21.27 1.45 24.24
CA GLN A 106 20.86 0.31 25.07
C GLN A 106 19.55 -0.31 24.58
N SER A 107 18.63 0.53 24.11
CA SER A 107 17.35 0.16 23.52
C SER A 107 17.55 -0.53 22.18
N VAL A 108 18.44 0.01 21.34
CA VAL A 108 18.86 -0.66 20.10
C VAL A 108 19.50 -2.01 20.40
N GLN A 109 20.41 -2.08 21.38
CA GLN A 109 21.02 -3.35 21.78
C GLN A 109 19.98 -4.34 22.30
N THR A 110 18.93 -3.88 22.98
CA THR A 110 17.82 -4.72 23.45
C THR A 110 17.06 -5.34 22.28
N ILE A 111 16.74 -4.56 21.24
CA ILE A 111 16.12 -5.07 20.01
C ILE A 111 17.02 -6.13 19.37
N ILE A 112 18.31 -5.81 19.15
CA ILE A 112 19.24 -6.71 18.45
C ILE A 112 19.47 -8.01 19.25
N SER A 113 19.64 -7.92 20.56
CA SER A 113 20.01 -9.08 21.39
C SER A 113 18.83 -9.94 21.82
N LYS A 114 17.60 -9.39 21.84
CA LYS A 114 16.41 -10.11 22.32
C LYS A 114 15.36 -10.29 21.25
N LEU A 115 14.94 -9.22 20.58
CA LEU A 115 13.85 -9.30 19.60
C LEU A 115 14.29 -10.07 18.35
N LEU A 116 15.44 -9.72 17.79
CA LEU A 116 15.92 -10.32 16.54
C LEU A 116 16.05 -11.86 16.65
N PRO A 117 16.67 -12.44 17.69
CA PRO A 117 16.69 -13.90 17.87
C PRO A 117 15.30 -14.52 17.98
N LEU A 118 14.38 -13.87 18.69
CA LEU A 118 13.00 -14.37 18.85
C LEU A 118 12.26 -14.38 17.51
N LEU A 119 12.49 -13.41 16.64
CA LEU A 119 11.88 -13.38 15.31
C LEU A 119 12.51 -14.41 14.36
N LEU A 120 13.85 -14.55 14.39
CA LEU A 120 14.57 -15.51 13.55
C LEU A 120 14.26 -16.97 13.90
N GLN A 121 13.92 -17.28 15.15
CA GLN A 121 13.50 -18.62 15.56
C GLN A 121 12.11 -19.01 15.05
N ARG A 122 11.33 -18.05 14.55
CA ARG A 122 9.99 -18.32 14.10
C ARG A 122 9.94 -18.43 12.57
N GLY A 123 9.45 -19.56 12.08
CA GLY A 123 9.30 -19.81 10.64
C GLY A 123 8.22 -18.95 9.95
N ASP A 124 7.45 -18.15 10.71
CA ASP A 124 6.45 -17.23 10.18
C ASP A 124 6.99 -15.82 9.91
N PHE A 125 8.25 -15.53 10.24
CA PHE A 125 8.93 -14.27 9.93
C PHE A 125 10.04 -14.46 8.92
N ARG A 126 10.06 -13.59 7.90
CA ARG A 126 11.20 -13.36 7.04
C ARG A 126 11.63 -11.92 7.20
N LEU A 127 12.76 -11.70 7.85
CA LEU A 127 13.36 -10.38 7.98
C LEU A 127 14.13 -10.06 6.70
N VAL A 128 13.94 -8.85 6.18
CA VAL A 128 14.52 -8.36 4.92
C VAL A 128 15.46 -7.21 5.21
#